data_AF-N1MGL2-F1
#
_entry.id   AF-N1MGL2-F1
#
_cell.length_a   1.000
_cell.length_b   1.000
_cell.length_c   1.000
_cell.angle_alpha   90.00
_cell.angle_beta   90.00
_cell.angle_gamma   90.00
#
_symmetry.space_group_name_H-M   'P 1'
#
loop_
_entity.id
_entity.type
_entity.pdbx_description
1 polymer ?
#
loop_
_entity_poly.entity_id
_entity_poly.type
_entity_poly.pdbx_seq_one_letter_code
_entity_poly.pdbx_strand_id
1 'polypeptide(L)'
;MAKGNRGFGSSLTEGLDDEIDVGSPAPSESIMASRSQSLARIAAGKVVTDRTEWVDPSRCRPWRLHNRDLDHLNEESCRDLIDAFLSAKKQRIPAIVRRLKDDPDYDFEIIAGVRRWWTVQWLREHHHPEYEYLVTIQNVSDEEAFRVSDIENRSRKDISDWERAKEYSRALEEFYDSNQSEMAEHLKISRSWLSRLLDVARLPAEIVNAFPDTHGITVRIARDIKPLTSEKRTLDLMVAESRAIVAERDDLGMAMPAPEVAKRLIRATVAPAKPAGGDVEVKGAAGKVILRYVYSSRSGYTFKVPARSGASAAEVLKAIEAILTS
;
A
#
# COMPACT_ATOMS: atom_id res chain seq x y z
N MET A 1 -35.82 50.00 14.00
CA MET A 1 -35.15 50.55 15.20
C MET A 1 -34.34 49.43 15.84
N ALA A 2 -33.05 49.68 16.02
CA ALA A 2 -32.04 48.70 16.39
C ALA A 2 -32.19 48.21 17.84
N LYS A 3 -31.87 46.93 18.07
CA LYS A 3 -31.36 46.46 19.36
C LYS A 3 -30.11 45.63 19.11
N GLY A 4 -28.97 46.27 19.37
CA GLY A 4 -27.66 45.66 19.38
C GLY A 4 -27.31 45.05 20.74
N ASN A 5 -26.41 44.07 20.66
CA ASN A 5 -25.73 43.31 21.71
C ASN A 5 -25.33 44.07 22.98
N ARG A 6 -25.43 43.37 24.11
CA ARG A 6 -24.39 43.19 25.16
C ARG A 6 -24.67 41.81 25.77
N GLY A 7 -23.75 40.91 26.07
CA GLY A 7 -22.31 40.96 26.26
C GLY A 7 -22.04 39.83 27.25
N PHE A 8 -21.48 38.72 26.76
CA PHE A 8 -21.11 37.54 27.54
C PHE A 8 -19.93 37.92 28.44
N GLY A 9 -20.21 38.43 29.64
CA GLY A 9 -19.16 38.93 30.52
C GLY A 9 -19.68 39.73 31.69
N SER A 10 -20.53 39.13 32.54
CA SER A 10 -20.86 39.69 33.86
C SER A 10 -21.56 38.69 34.81
N SER A 11 -21.26 37.38 34.74
CA SER A 11 -21.74 36.44 35.78
C SER A 11 -20.61 35.62 36.41
N LEU A 12 -19.38 36.11 36.31
CA LEU A 12 -18.29 35.68 37.17
C LEU A 12 -18.21 36.69 38.31
N THR A 13 -18.25 36.18 39.54
CA THR A 13 -18.23 36.85 40.85
C THR A 13 -19.59 37.21 41.44
N GLU A 14 -20.25 36.21 42.04
CA GLU A 14 -20.86 36.32 43.38
C GLU A 14 -21.40 34.93 43.78
N GLY A 15 -20.76 34.31 44.78
CA GLY A 15 -21.10 32.96 45.25
C GLY A 15 -19.93 32.19 45.86
N LEU A 16 -19.09 32.88 46.63
CA LEU A 16 -18.34 32.32 47.77
C LEU A 16 -19.23 32.72 48.97
N ASP A 17 -19.73 31.86 49.86
CA ASP A 17 -19.11 30.75 50.57
C ASP A 17 -20.18 29.71 50.92
N ASP A 18 -19.85 28.42 50.77
CA ASP A 18 -20.32 27.37 51.67
C ASP A 18 -19.33 26.20 51.55
N GLU A 19 -18.59 25.98 52.63
CA GLU A 19 -17.65 24.87 52.79
C GLU A 19 -18.39 23.53 52.70
N ILE A 20 -17.96 22.66 51.80
CA ILE A 20 -18.19 21.22 51.92
C ILE A 20 -16.84 20.51 51.74
N ASP A 21 -16.25 20.16 52.87
CA ASP A 21 -15.21 19.14 53.00
C ASP A 21 -15.80 17.78 52.59
N VAL A 22 -15.26 17.19 51.52
CA VAL A 22 -15.45 15.77 51.20
C VAL A 22 -14.08 15.17 50.96
N GLY A 23 -13.55 14.55 52.01
CA GLY A 23 -12.26 13.89 52.02
C GLY A 23 -12.07 12.96 50.81
N SER A 24 -10.93 13.13 50.14
CA SER A 24 -10.46 12.17 49.15
C SER A 24 -10.11 10.86 49.86
N PRO A 25 -10.64 9.70 49.41
CA PRO A 25 -10.25 8.42 49.98
C PRO A 25 -8.78 8.13 49.65
N ALA A 26 -8.09 7.47 50.58
CA ALA A 26 -6.67 7.14 50.45
C ALA A 26 -6.42 6.30 49.18
N PRO A 27 -5.21 6.39 48.55
CA PRO A 27 -4.89 5.68 47.31
C PRO A 27 -5.16 4.17 47.32
N SER A 28 -5.16 3.56 48.52
CA SER A 28 -5.45 2.15 48.74
C SER A 28 -6.92 1.76 48.53
N GLU A 29 -7.88 2.64 48.86
CA GLU A 29 -9.32 2.33 48.69
C GLU A 29 -9.73 2.31 47.22
N SER A 30 -9.15 3.19 46.40
CA SER A 30 -9.35 3.21 44.94
C SER A 30 -8.81 1.94 44.26
N ILE A 31 -7.65 1.43 44.71
CA ILE A 31 -7.06 0.20 44.19
C ILE A 31 -7.87 -1.04 44.63
N MET A 32 -8.39 -1.05 45.86
CA MET A 32 -9.24 -2.14 46.35
C MET A 32 -10.62 -2.15 45.67
N ALA A 33 -11.20 -0.99 45.37
CA ALA A 33 -12.44 -0.86 44.60
C ALA A 33 -12.25 -1.31 43.13
N SER A 34 -11.11 -0.97 42.52
CA SER A 34 -10.73 -1.44 41.19
C SER A 34 -10.51 -2.97 41.13
N ARG A 35 -9.88 -3.54 42.17
CA ARG A 35 -9.68 -4.99 42.29
C ARG A 35 -10.98 -5.74 42.56
N SER A 36 -11.87 -5.21 43.39
CA SER A 36 -13.17 -5.85 43.67
C SER A 36 -14.13 -5.76 42.48
N GLN A 37 -14.11 -4.67 41.69
CA GLN A 37 -14.81 -4.62 40.40
C GLN A 37 -14.21 -5.58 39.36
N SER A 38 -12.89 -5.74 39.32
CA SER A 38 -12.22 -6.71 38.44
C SER A 38 -12.57 -8.15 38.82
N LEU A 39 -12.55 -8.48 40.11
CA LEU A 39 -12.96 -9.78 40.65
C LEU A 39 -14.44 -10.07 40.39
N ALA A 40 -15.33 -9.08 40.53
CA ALA A 40 -16.74 -9.24 40.21
C ALA A 40 -16.99 -9.48 38.71
N ARG A 41 -16.18 -8.89 37.82
CA ARG A 41 -16.25 -9.13 36.37
C ARG A 41 -15.70 -10.50 35.97
N ILE A 42 -14.65 -10.98 36.66
CA ILE A 42 -14.11 -12.34 36.51
C ILE A 42 -15.14 -13.38 37.01
N ALA A 43 -15.76 -13.14 38.17
CA ALA A 43 -16.78 -14.01 38.74
C ALA A 43 -18.08 -14.07 37.92
N ALA A 44 -18.41 -12.99 37.20
CA ALA A 44 -19.57 -12.94 36.30
C ALA A 44 -19.32 -13.60 34.93
N GLY A 45 -18.16 -14.22 34.70
CA GLY A 45 -17.81 -14.82 33.39
C GLY A 45 -17.69 -13.81 32.25
N LYS A 46 -17.66 -12.50 32.55
CA LYS A 46 -17.59 -11.40 31.57
C LYS A 46 -16.16 -10.92 31.29
N VAL A 47 -15.16 -11.64 31.80
CA VAL A 47 -13.74 -11.41 31.50
C VAL A 47 -13.23 -12.65 30.79
N VAL A 48 -13.07 -12.56 29.48
CA VAL A 48 -12.14 -13.44 28.77
C VAL A 48 -10.76 -12.99 29.24
N THR A 49 -10.11 -13.83 30.04
CA THR A 49 -8.76 -13.52 30.52
C THR A 49 -7.81 -13.85 29.38
N ASP A 50 -7.58 -12.88 28.51
CA ASP A 50 -6.54 -12.94 27.51
C ASP A 50 -5.19 -13.15 28.23
N ARG A 51 -4.72 -14.40 28.26
CA ARG A 51 -3.55 -14.81 29.04
C ARG A 51 -2.32 -14.18 28.41
N THR A 52 -1.70 -13.27 29.14
CA THR A 52 -0.42 -12.66 28.76
C THR A 52 0.73 -13.46 29.36
N GLU A 53 1.70 -13.85 28.56
CA GLU A 53 2.90 -14.57 29.00
C GLU A 53 4.17 -14.09 28.27
N TRP A 54 5.32 -14.28 28.90
CA TRP A 54 6.62 -14.15 28.25
C TRP A 54 6.96 -15.51 27.64
N VAL A 55 7.37 -15.50 26.37
CA VAL A 55 7.69 -16.72 25.62
C VAL A 55 9.02 -16.57 24.91
N ASP A 56 9.66 -17.70 24.60
CA ASP A 56 10.85 -17.71 23.77
C ASP A 56 10.46 -17.29 22.33
N PRO A 57 11.03 -16.19 21.78
CA PRO A 57 10.73 -15.76 20.42
C PRO A 57 11.13 -16.80 19.35
N SER A 58 12.08 -17.71 19.64
CA SER A 58 12.47 -18.78 18.71
C SER A 58 11.39 -19.85 18.53
N ARG A 59 10.49 -19.98 19.51
CA ARG A 59 9.29 -20.85 19.47
C ARG A 59 8.09 -20.16 18.82
N CYS A 60 8.27 -18.98 18.25
CA CYS A 60 7.21 -18.21 17.60
C CYS A 60 7.50 -18.06 16.10
N ARG A 61 6.48 -18.21 15.25
CA ARG A 61 6.58 -17.89 13.81
C ARG A 61 5.56 -16.85 13.36
N PRO A 62 5.88 -16.01 12.38
CA PRO A 62 4.89 -15.15 11.73
C PRO A 62 3.72 -15.95 11.14
N TRP A 63 2.50 -15.42 11.28
CA TRP A 63 1.29 -15.94 10.66
C TRP A 63 1.35 -15.93 9.11
N ARG A 64 0.89 -16.99 8.45
CA ARG A 64 0.99 -17.15 6.97
C ARG A 64 0.37 -16.04 6.08
N LEU A 65 -0.56 -15.24 6.59
CA LEU A 65 -1.10 -14.03 5.92
C LEU A 65 -0.63 -12.73 6.58
N HIS A 66 0.51 -12.71 7.28
CA HIS A 66 1.01 -11.47 7.87
C HIS A 66 1.22 -10.42 6.76
N ASN A 67 0.85 -9.17 7.02
CA ASN A 67 0.78 -8.11 6.01
C ASN A 67 2.00 -7.21 5.98
N ARG A 68 3.16 -7.81 6.20
CA ARG A 68 4.42 -7.07 6.30
C ARG A 68 5.53 -7.84 5.63
N ASP A 69 6.26 -7.17 4.76
CA ASP A 69 7.45 -7.76 4.16
C ASP A 69 8.53 -7.98 5.24
N LEU A 70 8.94 -9.24 5.42
CA LEU A 70 9.98 -9.60 6.38
C LEU A 70 11.35 -9.09 5.93
N ASP A 71 11.59 -8.96 4.62
CA ASP A 71 12.86 -8.48 4.07
C ASP A 71 13.09 -7.00 4.39
N HIS A 72 12.00 -6.26 4.65
CA HIS A 72 12.04 -4.87 5.09
C HIS A 72 12.21 -4.70 6.61
N LEU A 73 12.23 -5.79 7.39
CA LEU A 73 12.50 -5.75 8.82
C LEU A 73 14.01 -5.76 9.07
N ASN A 74 14.55 -4.58 9.36
CA ASN A 74 15.96 -4.35 9.67
C ASN A 74 16.12 -3.35 10.84
N GLU A 75 17.37 -3.18 11.27
CA GLU A 75 17.73 -2.34 12.43
C GLU A 75 17.25 -0.89 12.26
N GLU A 76 17.28 -0.35 11.05
CA GLU A 76 16.81 1.01 10.74
C GLU A 76 15.28 1.11 10.87
N SER A 77 14.55 0.19 10.22
CA SER A 77 13.08 0.14 10.24
C SER A 77 12.47 -0.12 11.62
N CYS A 78 13.25 -0.74 12.53
CA CYS A 78 12.83 -1.09 13.88
C CYS A 78 13.57 -0.28 14.97
N ARG A 79 14.31 0.77 14.61
CA ARG A 79 15.11 1.58 15.54
C ARG A 79 14.27 2.13 16.70
N ASP A 80 13.09 2.63 16.38
CA ASP A 80 12.10 3.12 17.35
C ASP A 80 11.75 2.07 18.43
N LEU A 81 11.56 0.81 18.02
CA LEU A 81 11.26 -0.28 18.94
C LEU A 81 12.50 -0.72 19.73
N ILE A 82 13.66 -0.79 19.08
CA ILE A 82 14.94 -1.11 19.73
C ILE A 82 15.19 -0.11 20.87
N ASP A 83 15.15 1.19 20.57
CA ASP A 83 15.38 2.25 21.55
C ASP A 83 14.36 2.21 22.69
N ALA A 84 13.08 1.97 22.36
CA ALA A 84 12.02 1.84 23.35
C ALA A 84 12.24 0.64 24.29
N PHE A 85 12.69 -0.50 23.74
CA PHE A 85 12.92 -1.73 24.50
C PHE A 85 14.12 -1.59 25.42
N LEU A 86 15.22 -0.98 24.94
CA LEU A 86 16.42 -0.70 25.74
C LEU A 86 16.13 0.29 26.86
N SER A 87 15.44 1.40 26.55
CA SER A 87 15.05 2.42 27.53
C SER A 87 14.12 1.86 28.61
N ALA A 88 13.12 1.06 28.22
CA ALA A 88 12.20 0.44 29.15
C ALA A 88 12.76 -0.82 29.84
N LYS A 89 13.88 -1.36 29.34
CA LYS A 89 14.45 -2.68 29.69
C LYS A 89 13.50 -3.87 29.52
N LYS A 90 12.47 -3.72 28.67
CA LYS A 90 11.48 -4.77 28.34
C LYS A 90 10.52 -4.33 27.23
N GLN A 91 9.87 -5.31 26.61
CA GLN A 91 8.65 -5.08 25.82
C GLN A 91 7.51 -4.61 26.74
N ARG A 92 6.83 -3.51 26.40
CA ARG A 92 5.69 -2.99 27.20
C ARG A 92 4.33 -3.44 26.70
N ILE A 93 4.18 -3.54 25.39
CA ILE A 93 2.91 -3.85 24.74
C ILE A 93 2.98 -5.28 24.23
N PRO A 94 2.11 -6.20 24.67
CA PRO A 94 2.11 -7.57 24.17
C PRO A 94 1.86 -7.62 22.67
N ALA A 95 2.40 -8.64 22.02
CA ALA A 95 1.96 -9.08 20.70
C ALA A 95 0.72 -9.98 20.84
N ILE A 96 -0.01 -10.19 19.76
CA ILE A 96 -1.14 -11.14 19.76
C ILE A 96 -0.67 -12.40 19.04
N VAL A 97 -0.83 -13.54 19.72
CA VAL A 97 -0.47 -14.85 19.18
C VAL A 97 -1.62 -15.83 19.36
N ARG A 98 -1.61 -16.90 18.58
CA ARG A 98 -2.39 -18.11 18.87
C ARG A 98 -1.46 -19.29 19.11
N ARG A 99 -1.88 -20.23 19.93
CA ARG A 99 -1.11 -21.45 20.22
C ARG A 99 -1.22 -22.42 19.05
N LEU A 100 -0.09 -22.91 18.56
CA LEU A 100 -0.05 -24.00 17.59
C LEU A 100 -0.22 -25.33 18.33
N LYS A 101 -0.89 -26.28 17.67
CA LYS A 101 -1.02 -27.66 18.15
C LYS A 101 -0.17 -28.53 17.25
N ASP A 102 0.55 -29.48 17.87
CA ASP A 102 1.28 -30.53 17.17
C ASP A 102 2.39 -30.04 16.22
N ASP A 103 2.93 -28.84 16.46
CA ASP A 103 4.09 -28.30 15.75
C ASP A 103 5.36 -28.47 16.63
N PRO A 104 6.36 -29.26 16.20
CA PRO A 104 7.52 -29.56 17.02
C PRO A 104 8.45 -28.34 17.16
N ASP A 105 8.44 -27.43 16.20
CA ASP A 105 9.38 -26.31 16.12
C ASP A 105 8.81 -25.03 16.75
N TYR A 106 7.50 -24.82 16.62
CA TYR A 106 6.83 -23.59 17.04
C TYR A 106 5.66 -23.84 17.99
N ASP A 107 5.64 -23.13 19.12
CA ASP A 107 4.52 -23.13 20.06
C ASP A 107 3.44 -22.11 19.70
N PHE A 108 3.84 -21.04 19.00
CA PHE A 108 2.97 -19.89 18.74
C PHE A 108 3.07 -19.39 17.30
N GLU A 109 1.93 -18.94 16.80
CA GLU A 109 1.82 -18.19 15.55
C GLU A 109 1.46 -16.75 15.85
N ILE A 110 2.26 -15.81 15.31
CA ILE A 110 2.17 -14.39 15.58
C ILE A 110 1.12 -13.77 14.66
N ILE A 111 -0.03 -13.42 15.24
CA ILE A 111 -1.14 -12.78 14.52
C ILE A 111 -0.88 -11.28 14.36
N ALA A 112 -0.36 -10.62 15.39
CA ALA A 112 0.02 -9.21 15.34
C ALA A 112 1.25 -8.93 16.19
N GLY A 113 2.18 -8.12 15.68
CA GLY A 113 3.39 -7.72 16.42
C GLY A 113 4.71 -8.30 15.91
N VAL A 114 4.80 -8.65 14.62
CA VAL A 114 6.02 -9.18 13.99
C VAL A 114 7.24 -8.26 14.14
N ARG A 115 7.08 -6.93 14.14
CA ARG A 115 8.18 -5.98 14.41
C ARG A 115 8.74 -6.13 15.83
N ARG A 116 7.87 -6.37 16.83
CA ARG A 116 8.30 -6.61 18.21
C ARG A 116 9.04 -7.93 18.32
N TRP A 117 8.53 -8.98 17.68
CA TRP A 117 9.22 -10.28 17.63
C TRP A 117 10.61 -10.15 17.01
N TRP A 118 10.70 -9.50 15.84
CA TRP A 118 11.97 -9.25 15.17
C TRP A 118 12.92 -8.44 16.06
N THR A 119 12.42 -7.40 16.74
CA THR A 119 13.21 -6.57 17.67
C THR A 119 13.76 -7.41 18.83
N VAL A 120 12.96 -8.32 19.41
CA VAL A 120 13.45 -9.21 20.48
C VAL A 120 14.54 -10.14 19.95
N GLN A 121 14.35 -10.76 18.77
CA GLN A 121 15.35 -11.61 18.15
C GLN A 121 16.67 -10.87 17.93
N TRP A 122 16.58 -9.68 17.31
CA TRP A 122 17.73 -8.82 17.05
C TRP A 122 18.46 -8.45 18.35
N LEU A 123 17.73 -8.04 19.40
CA LEU A 123 18.34 -7.72 20.70
C LEU A 123 19.07 -8.93 21.31
N ARG A 124 18.48 -10.12 21.26
CA ARG A 124 19.13 -11.35 21.76
C ARG A 124 20.43 -11.66 21.02
N GLU A 125 20.46 -11.45 19.71
CA GLU A 125 21.67 -11.58 18.88
C GLU A 125 22.72 -10.49 19.18
N HIS A 126 22.29 -9.33 19.69
CA HIS A 126 23.14 -8.16 19.97
C HIS A 126 23.41 -7.96 21.47
N HIS A 127 23.77 -9.04 22.16
CA HIS A 127 24.18 -9.07 23.58
C HIS A 127 23.08 -8.78 24.62
N HIS A 128 21.81 -8.94 24.25
CA HIS A 128 20.68 -8.83 25.18
C HIS A 128 19.85 -10.13 25.25
N PRO A 129 20.45 -11.28 25.63
CA PRO A 129 19.77 -12.57 25.64
C PRO A 129 18.61 -12.66 26.63
N GLU A 130 18.52 -11.73 27.59
CA GLU A 130 17.47 -11.64 28.61
C GLU A 130 16.11 -11.19 28.08
N TYR A 131 16.03 -10.63 26.87
CA TYR A 131 14.76 -10.20 26.31
C TYR A 131 13.92 -11.40 25.87
N GLU A 132 12.75 -11.53 26.49
CA GLU A 132 11.70 -12.46 26.09
C GLU A 132 10.61 -11.75 25.26
N TYR A 133 9.78 -12.52 24.57
CA TYR A 133 8.69 -11.98 23.76
C TYR A 133 7.40 -11.95 24.57
N LEU A 134 6.87 -10.75 24.83
CA LEU A 134 5.61 -10.60 25.55
C LEU A 134 4.43 -10.83 24.61
N VAL A 135 3.59 -11.81 24.91
CA VAL A 135 2.46 -12.19 24.07
C VAL A 135 1.16 -12.30 24.84
N THR A 136 0.07 -11.95 24.20
CA THR A 136 -1.31 -12.24 24.58
C THR A 136 -1.80 -13.38 23.72
N ILE A 137 -2.24 -14.47 24.36
CA ILE A 137 -2.71 -15.66 23.64
C ILE A 137 -4.21 -15.56 23.42
N GLN A 138 -4.62 -15.66 22.16
CA GLN A 138 -6.01 -15.74 21.75
C GLN A 138 -6.27 -17.06 21.01
N ASN A 139 -7.40 -17.69 21.31
CA ASN A 139 -7.86 -18.87 20.59
C ASN A 139 -8.74 -18.42 19.43
N VAL A 140 -8.13 -18.26 18.25
CA VAL A 140 -8.77 -17.72 17.06
C VAL A 140 -8.60 -18.67 15.87
N SER A 141 -9.68 -18.80 15.09
CA SER A 141 -9.65 -19.44 13.77
C SER A 141 -8.77 -18.66 12.78
N ASP A 142 -8.55 -19.22 11.60
CA ASP A 142 -7.78 -18.56 10.54
C ASP A 142 -8.44 -17.25 10.06
N GLU A 143 -9.76 -17.25 9.90
CA GLU A 143 -10.51 -16.04 9.54
C GLU A 143 -10.46 -15.00 10.69
N GLU A 144 -10.64 -15.44 11.93
CA GLU A 144 -10.55 -14.57 13.10
C GLU A 144 -9.16 -13.95 13.25
N ALA A 145 -8.10 -14.73 13.01
CA ALA A 145 -6.73 -14.27 13.00
C ALA A 145 -6.51 -13.17 11.95
N PHE A 146 -7.04 -13.33 10.74
CA PHE A 146 -7.01 -12.27 9.72
C PHE A 146 -7.73 -11.01 10.21
N ARG A 147 -8.93 -11.13 10.81
CA ARG A 147 -9.66 -9.97 11.33
C ARG A 147 -8.92 -9.25 12.45
N VAL A 148 -8.29 -9.99 13.36
CA VAL A 148 -7.47 -9.44 14.46
C VAL A 148 -6.23 -8.74 13.89
N SER A 149 -5.52 -9.38 12.96
CA SER A 149 -4.39 -8.77 12.25
C SER A 149 -4.79 -7.46 11.58
N ASP A 150 -5.91 -7.46 10.86
CA ASP A 150 -6.37 -6.27 10.15
C ASP A 150 -6.75 -5.13 11.11
N ILE A 151 -7.49 -5.40 12.19
CA ILE A 151 -7.85 -4.37 13.17
C ILE A 151 -6.60 -3.67 13.75
N GLU A 152 -5.55 -4.43 14.04
CA GLU A 152 -4.29 -3.91 14.58
C GLU A 152 -3.46 -3.10 13.57
N ASN A 153 -3.62 -3.40 12.28
CA ASN A 153 -2.74 -2.92 11.22
C ASN A 153 -3.39 -1.90 10.28
N ARG A 154 -4.72 -1.87 10.16
CA ARG A 154 -5.45 -1.09 9.13
C ARG A 154 -5.12 0.39 9.11
N SER A 155 -4.93 1.00 10.28
CA SER A 155 -4.63 2.44 10.42
C SER A 155 -3.14 2.77 10.30
N ARG A 156 -2.27 1.77 10.20
CA ARG A 156 -0.83 2.00 10.14
C ARG A 156 -0.41 2.44 8.75
N LYS A 157 0.41 3.49 8.70
CA LYS A 157 0.91 4.13 7.47
C LYS A 157 2.13 3.40 6.88
N ASP A 158 2.73 2.51 7.66
CA ASP A 158 3.91 1.73 7.30
C ASP A 158 3.56 0.41 6.58
N ILE A 159 2.27 0.19 6.28
CA ILE A 159 1.78 -0.90 5.43
C ILE A 159 1.20 -0.26 4.17
N SER A 160 1.77 -0.63 3.03
CA SER A 160 1.36 -0.09 1.73
C SER A 160 -0.05 -0.56 1.34
N ASP A 161 -0.69 0.21 0.45
CA ASP A 161 -1.97 -0.19 -0.14
C ASP A 161 -1.83 -1.51 -0.93
N TRP A 162 -0.66 -1.74 -1.54
CA TRP A 162 -0.35 -2.97 -2.25
C TRP A 162 -0.32 -4.20 -1.34
N GLU A 163 0.45 -4.15 -0.25
CA GLU A 163 0.51 -5.25 0.73
C GLU A 163 -0.87 -5.55 1.31
N ARG A 164 -1.60 -4.51 1.72
CA ARG A 164 -2.96 -4.64 2.25
C ARG A 164 -3.90 -5.26 1.22
N ALA A 165 -3.83 -4.84 -0.04
CA ALA A 165 -4.65 -5.40 -1.10
C ALA A 165 -4.35 -6.88 -1.35
N LYS A 166 -3.07 -7.29 -1.30
CA LYS A 166 -2.65 -8.69 -1.47
C LYS A 166 -3.14 -9.57 -0.31
N GLU A 167 -3.00 -9.11 0.93
CA GLU A 167 -3.56 -9.79 2.11
C GLU A 167 -5.07 -9.96 1.97
N TYR A 168 -5.77 -8.86 1.66
CA TYR A 168 -7.23 -8.86 1.54
C TYR A 168 -7.73 -9.73 0.38
N SER A 169 -7.02 -9.76 -0.76
CA SER A 169 -7.38 -10.61 -1.89
C SER A 169 -7.28 -12.09 -1.51
N ARG A 170 -6.23 -12.48 -0.78
CA ARG A 170 -6.06 -13.86 -0.30
C ARG A 170 -7.13 -14.22 0.73
N ALA A 171 -7.38 -13.34 1.70
CA ALA A 171 -8.42 -13.56 2.71
C ALA A 171 -9.82 -13.68 2.07
N LEU A 172 -10.11 -12.87 1.04
CA LEU A 172 -11.36 -12.91 0.29
C LEU A 172 -11.58 -14.27 -0.40
N GLU A 173 -10.53 -14.85 -0.97
CA GLU A 173 -10.57 -16.16 -1.62
C GLU A 173 -10.65 -17.30 -0.60
N GLU A 174 -9.87 -17.22 0.49
CA GLU A 174 -9.74 -18.32 1.46
C GLU A 174 -10.88 -18.41 2.48
N PHE A 175 -11.45 -17.27 2.91
CA PHE A 175 -12.39 -17.25 4.05
C PHE A 175 -13.79 -16.76 3.71
N TYR A 176 -13.98 -16.17 2.53
CA TYR A 176 -15.22 -15.48 2.16
C TYR A 176 -15.80 -15.95 0.82
N ASP A 177 -15.29 -17.04 0.22
CA ASP A 177 -15.78 -17.57 -1.08
C ASP A 177 -15.89 -16.49 -2.18
N SER A 178 -14.95 -15.55 -2.21
CA SER A 178 -14.96 -14.38 -3.11
C SER A 178 -16.11 -13.36 -2.88
N ASN A 179 -16.86 -13.47 -1.78
CA ASN A 179 -17.94 -12.58 -1.39
C ASN A 179 -17.44 -11.29 -0.70
N GLN A 180 -17.26 -10.24 -1.50
CA GLN A 180 -16.82 -8.93 -0.98
C GLN A 180 -17.82 -8.28 -0.01
N SER A 181 -19.11 -8.60 -0.09
CA SER A 181 -20.11 -7.96 0.79
C SER A 181 -19.96 -8.47 2.22
N GLU A 182 -19.80 -9.78 2.37
CA GLU A 182 -19.61 -10.46 3.65
C GLU A 182 -18.30 -10.06 4.31
N MET A 183 -17.19 -10.08 3.55
CA MET A 183 -15.90 -9.61 4.05
C MET A 183 -15.98 -8.14 4.53
N ALA A 184 -16.63 -7.26 3.76
CA ALA A 184 -16.77 -5.86 4.16
C ALA A 184 -17.61 -5.69 5.45
N GLU A 185 -18.65 -6.51 5.62
CA GLU A 185 -19.48 -6.52 6.83
C GLU A 185 -18.72 -7.03 8.06
N HIS A 186 -17.94 -8.10 7.92
CA HIS A 186 -17.12 -8.68 8.98
C HIS A 186 -16.00 -7.73 9.40
N LEU A 187 -15.39 -7.04 8.45
CA LEU A 187 -14.36 -6.03 8.69
C LEU A 187 -14.91 -4.65 9.09
N LYS A 188 -16.23 -4.43 9.07
CA LYS A 188 -16.87 -3.13 9.35
C LYS A 188 -16.29 -2.00 8.48
N ILE A 189 -16.10 -2.28 7.19
CA ILE A 189 -15.67 -1.33 6.16
C ILE A 189 -16.74 -1.18 5.08
N SER A 190 -16.67 -0.09 4.32
CA SER A 190 -17.54 0.02 3.15
C SER A 190 -17.10 -0.97 2.05
N ARG A 191 -18.08 -1.66 1.44
CA ARG A 191 -17.85 -2.53 0.26
C ARG A 191 -17.17 -1.77 -0.88
N SER A 192 -17.48 -0.48 -1.04
CA SER A 192 -16.87 0.37 -2.08
C SER A 192 -15.38 0.64 -1.83
N TRP A 193 -14.97 0.78 -0.57
CA TRP A 193 -13.55 0.89 -0.21
C TRP A 193 -12.83 -0.43 -0.41
N LEU A 194 -13.43 -1.54 0.03
CA LEU A 194 -12.89 -2.88 -0.19
C LEU A 194 -12.66 -3.16 -1.68
N SER A 195 -13.64 -2.88 -2.54
CA SER A 195 -13.50 -3.07 -3.98
C SER A 195 -12.33 -2.26 -4.55
N ARG A 196 -12.20 -0.98 -4.18
CA ARG A 196 -11.10 -0.12 -4.64
C ARG A 196 -9.74 -0.59 -4.16
N LEU A 197 -9.66 -1.14 -2.96
CA LEU A 197 -8.44 -1.76 -2.45
C LEU A 197 -8.10 -3.02 -3.25
N LEU A 198 -9.06 -3.91 -3.49
CA LEU A 198 -8.86 -5.13 -4.28
C LEU A 198 -8.46 -4.85 -5.73
N ASP A 199 -8.87 -3.72 -6.30
CA ASP A 199 -8.43 -3.30 -7.63
C ASP A 199 -6.91 -3.12 -7.72
N VAL A 200 -6.25 -2.75 -6.62
CA VAL A 200 -4.78 -2.68 -6.52
C VAL A 200 -4.16 -4.07 -6.76
N ALA A 201 -4.63 -5.09 -6.02
CA ALA A 201 -4.13 -6.46 -6.15
C ALA A 201 -4.47 -7.11 -7.50
N ARG A 202 -5.48 -6.59 -8.20
CA ARG A 202 -5.95 -7.08 -9.51
C ARG A 202 -5.35 -6.32 -10.69
N LEU A 203 -4.36 -5.45 -10.47
CA LEU A 203 -3.61 -4.85 -11.57
C LEU A 203 -2.83 -5.93 -12.33
N PRO A 204 -2.81 -5.91 -13.68
CA PRO A 204 -2.02 -6.85 -14.45
C PRO A 204 -0.53 -6.74 -14.10
N ALA A 205 0.16 -7.89 -14.04
CA ALA A 205 1.57 -7.95 -13.64
C ALA A 205 2.47 -7.07 -14.53
N GLU A 206 2.17 -7.02 -15.82
CA GLU A 206 2.87 -6.20 -16.80
C GLU A 206 2.76 -4.70 -16.50
N ILE A 207 1.66 -4.26 -15.86
CA ILE A 207 1.48 -2.87 -15.44
C ILE A 207 2.20 -2.60 -14.13
N VAL A 208 2.15 -3.55 -13.20
CA VAL A 208 2.84 -3.48 -11.90
C VAL A 208 4.36 -3.38 -12.11
N ASN A 209 4.92 -4.12 -13.08
CA ASN A 209 6.35 -4.11 -13.40
C ASN A 209 6.89 -2.74 -13.85
N ALA A 210 6.03 -1.84 -14.32
CA ALA A 210 6.42 -0.47 -14.69
C ALA A 210 6.86 0.34 -13.46
N PHE A 211 6.36 0.00 -12.28
CA PHE A 211 6.68 0.70 -11.05
C PHE A 211 8.03 0.19 -10.50
N PRO A 212 8.90 1.07 -9.99
CA PRO A 212 10.16 0.65 -9.35
C PRO A 212 9.93 -0.03 -8.00
N ASP A 213 8.87 0.34 -7.29
CA ASP A 213 8.50 -0.20 -5.99
C ASP A 213 6.97 -0.28 -5.92
N THR A 214 6.46 -1.45 -5.52
CA THR A 214 5.05 -1.72 -5.34
C THR A 214 4.42 -0.90 -4.21
N HIS A 215 5.20 -0.45 -3.22
CA HIS A 215 4.71 0.46 -2.16
C HIS A 215 4.19 1.78 -2.72
N GLY A 216 4.69 2.19 -3.89
CA GLY A 216 4.21 3.37 -4.61
C GLY A 216 2.84 3.19 -5.26
N ILE A 217 2.32 1.97 -5.39
CA ILE A 217 1.04 1.66 -6.02
C ILE A 217 -0.10 1.86 -5.01
N THR A 218 -0.69 3.04 -5.04
CA THR A 218 -1.79 3.42 -4.16
C THR A 218 -3.16 3.04 -4.72
N VAL A 219 -4.19 3.02 -3.86
CA VAL A 219 -5.60 2.86 -4.28
C VAL A 219 -6.00 3.90 -5.34
N ARG A 220 -5.45 5.13 -5.27
CA ARG A 220 -5.71 6.18 -6.27
C ARG A 220 -5.17 5.80 -7.64
N ILE A 221 -3.92 5.31 -7.69
CA ILE A 221 -3.28 4.89 -8.94
C ILE A 221 -4.05 3.72 -9.55
N ALA A 222 -4.39 2.72 -8.74
CA ALA A 222 -5.18 1.57 -9.21
C ALA A 222 -6.55 2.00 -9.74
N ARG A 223 -7.25 2.91 -9.05
CA ARG A 223 -8.54 3.46 -9.53
C ARG A 223 -8.44 4.11 -10.91
N ASP A 224 -7.34 4.82 -11.17
CA ASP A 224 -7.16 5.55 -12.44
C ASP A 224 -6.68 4.61 -13.57
N ILE A 225 -5.90 3.58 -13.25
CA ILE A 225 -5.34 2.61 -14.20
C ILE A 225 -6.31 1.47 -14.51
N LYS A 226 -6.94 0.87 -13.50
CA LYS A 226 -7.70 -0.38 -13.62
C LYS A 226 -8.78 -0.33 -14.71
N PRO A 227 -9.59 0.73 -14.85
CA PRO A 227 -10.59 0.81 -15.93
C PRO A 227 -9.97 0.67 -17.32
N LEU A 228 -8.78 1.24 -17.53
CA LEU A 228 -8.03 1.21 -18.79
C LEU A 228 -7.41 -0.16 -19.09
N THR A 229 -7.35 -1.07 -18.12
CA THR A 229 -6.85 -2.44 -18.31
C THR A 229 -7.92 -3.41 -18.84
N SER A 230 -9.18 -2.97 -18.92
CA SER A 230 -10.31 -3.84 -19.31
C SER A 230 -10.41 -4.03 -20.83
N GLU A 231 -10.04 -3.02 -21.62
CA GLU A 231 -10.03 -3.10 -23.08
C GLU A 231 -8.66 -3.54 -23.57
N LYS A 232 -8.63 -4.56 -24.46
CA LYS A 232 -7.37 -5.14 -24.98
C LYS A 232 -6.47 -4.08 -25.63
N ARG A 233 -7.04 -3.17 -26.41
CA ARG A 233 -6.27 -2.14 -27.11
C ARG A 233 -5.55 -1.19 -26.14
N THR A 234 -6.24 -0.69 -25.13
CA THR A 234 -5.65 0.22 -24.14
C THR A 234 -4.65 -0.52 -23.27
N LEU A 235 -4.94 -1.77 -22.89
CA LEU A 235 -3.99 -2.63 -22.18
C LEU A 235 -2.71 -2.83 -23.02
N ASP A 236 -2.81 -3.19 -24.29
CA ASP A 236 -1.65 -3.41 -25.18
C ASP A 236 -0.77 -2.14 -25.27
N LEU A 237 -1.38 -0.95 -25.33
CA LEU A 237 -0.66 0.33 -25.30
C LEU A 237 0.05 0.58 -23.96
N MET A 238 -0.62 0.34 -22.84
CA MET A 238 -0.02 0.48 -21.51
C MET A 238 1.10 -0.53 -21.28
N VAL A 239 0.96 -1.75 -21.78
CA VAL A 239 1.99 -2.79 -21.69
C VAL A 239 3.21 -2.43 -22.54
N ALA A 240 3.01 -1.86 -23.73
CA ALA A 240 4.11 -1.34 -24.53
C ALA A 240 4.85 -0.19 -23.81
N GLU A 241 4.10 0.73 -23.20
CA GLU A 241 4.69 1.82 -22.42
C GLU A 241 5.40 1.33 -21.16
N SER A 242 4.82 0.34 -20.46
CA SER A 242 5.45 -0.31 -19.31
C SER A 242 6.84 -0.87 -19.68
N ARG A 243 6.93 -1.60 -20.80
CA ARG A 243 8.23 -2.10 -21.30
C ARG A 243 9.21 -0.97 -21.61
N ALA A 244 8.75 0.14 -22.16
CA ALA A 244 9.60 1.30 -22.43
C ALA A 244 10.11 1.96 -21.14
N ILE A 245 9.26 2.07 -20.11
CA ILE A 245 9.63 2.59 -18.79
C ILE A 245 10.68 1.68 -18.12
N VAL A 246 10.48 0.36 -18.18
CA VAL A 246 11.43 -0.61 -17.64
C VAL A 246 12.77 -0.51 -18.37
N ALA A 247 12.78 -0.49 -19.70
CA ALA A 247 14.01 -0.36 -20.48
C ALA A 247 14.76 0.94 -20.19
N GLU A 248 14.06 2.07 -20.05
CA GLU A 248 14.67 3.36 -19.70
C GLU A 248 15.26 3.35 -18.28
N ARG A 249 14.57 2.72 -17.32
CA ARG A 249 15.06 2.53 -15.96
C ARG A 249 16.33 1.68 -15.94
N ASP A 250 16.36 0.61 -16.73
CA ASP A 250 17.50 -0.31 -16.81
C ASP A 250 18.71 0.34 -17.52
N ASP A 251 18.48 1.21 -18.51
CA ASP A 251 19.53 1.93 -19.25
C ASP A 251 20.11 3.11 -18.46
N LEU A 252 19.25 3.95 -17.88
CA LEU A 252 19.67 5.18 -17.19
C LEU A 252 19.95 4.98 -15.70
N GLY A 253 19.53 3.86 -15.11
CA GLY A 253 19.58 3.60 -13.67
C GLY A 253 18.69 4.55 -12.83
N MET A 254 17.82 5.34 -13.48
CA MET A 254 16.97 6.33 -12.81
C MET A 254 15.55 5.80 -12.67
N ALA A 255 15.10 5.64 -11.43
CA ALA A 255 13.72 5.25 -11.12
C ALA A 255 12.79 6.46 -11.13
N MET A 256 11.75 6.39 -11.96
CA MET A 256 10.69 7.40 -11.99
C MET A 256 9.74 7.22 -10.79
N PRO A 257 9.29 8.30 -10.12
CA PRO A 257 8.31 8.21 -9.05
C PRO A 257 6.99 7.56 -9.52
N ALA A 258 6.35 6.76 -8.67
CA ALA A 258 5.12 6.04 -9.01
C ALA A 258 3.99 6.91 -9.61
N PRO A 259 3.72 8.14 -9.15
CA PRO A 259 2.71 9.00 -9.78
C PRO A 259 3.04 9.36 -11.23
N GLU A 260 4.32 9.49 -11.58
CA GLU A 260 4.74 9.84 -12.93
C GLU A 260 4.70 8.62 -13.86
N VAL A 261 5.06 7.43 -13.34
CA VAL A 261 4.83 6.14 -14.03
C VAL A 261 3.35 5.99 -14.39
N ALA A 262 2.46 6.21 -13.42
CA ALA A 262 1.02 6.11 -13.63
C ALA A 262 0.51 7.09 -14.71
N LYS A 263 0.92 8.36 -14.67
CA LYS A 263 0.57 9.34 -15.70
C LYS A 263 1.04 8.92 -17.09
N ARG A 264 2.25 8.38 -17.19
CA ARG A 264 2.86 7.98 -18.45
C ARG A 264 2.11 6.79 -19.07
N LEU A 265 1.78 5.79 -18.25
CA LEU A 265 0.92 4.66 -18.63
C LEU A 265 -0.46 5.13 -19.11
N ILE A 266 -1.12 6.03 -18.37
CA ILE A 266 -2.43 6.60 -18.77
C ILE A 266 -2.29 7.38 -20.08
N ARG A 267 -1.25 8.21 -20.23
CA ARG A 267 -1.00 9.00 -21.43
C ARG A 267 -0.84 8.14 -22.68
N ALA A 268 -0.22 6.96 -22.56
CA ALA A 268 -0.08 6.03 -23.68
C ALA A 268 -1.43 5.58 -24.26
N THR A 269 -2.52 5.60 -23.48
CA THR A 269 -3.86 5.21 -23.94
C THR A 269 -4.58 6.31 -24.75
N VAL A 270 -4.23 7.57 -24.52
CA VAL A 270 -4.87 8.74 -25.15
C VAL A 270 -4.00 9.43 -26.19
N ALA A 271 -2.70 9.16 -26.19
CA ALA A 271 -1.78 9.73 -27.17
C ALA A 271 -2.15 9.27 -28.58
N PRO A 272 -2.17 10.16 -29.58
CA PRO A 272 -2.32 9.75 -30.96
C PRO A 272 -1.20 8.76 -31.28
N ALA A 273 -1.56 7.65 -31.95
CA ALA A 273 -0.59 6.64 -32.36
C ALA A 273 0.60 7.35 -33.02
N LYS A 274 1.78 7.23 -32.42
CA LYS A 274 3.01 7.73 -33.02
C LYS A 274 3.06 7.09 -34.42
N PRO A 275 3.10 7.87 -35.51
CA PRO A 275 3.03 7.29 -36.85
C PRO A 275 4.09 6.20 -36.95
N ALA A 276 3.66 4.97 -37.27
CA ALA A 276 4.49 3.77 -37.24
C ALA A 276 5.61 3.77 -38.30
N GLY A 277 5.73 4.83 -39.09
CA GLY A 277 6.88 5.10 -39.94
C GLY A 277 7.40 6.49 -39.64
N GLY A 278 8.68 6.59 -39.32
CA GLY A 278 9.40 7.84 -39.61
C GLY A 278 9.26 8.16 -41.10
N ASP A 279 9.41 9.44 -41.46
CA ASP A 279 9.41 9.84 -42.86
C ASP A 279 10.43 8.99 -43.64
N VAL A 280 9.99 8.27 -44.68
CA VAL A 280 10.89 7.56 -45.58
C VAL A 280 11.61 8.61 -46.43
N GLU A 281 12.94 8.62 -46.35
CA GLU A 281 13.76 9.59 -47.05
C GLU A 281 14.14 9.10 -48.45
N VAL A 282 13.92 9.95 -49.45
CA VAL A 282 14.33 9.73 -50.83
C VAL A 282 15.48 10.67 -51.16
N LYS A 283 16.60 10.09 -51.60
CA LYS A 283 17.79 10.82 -51.99
C LYS A 283 17.80 11.08 -53.50
N GLY A 284 18.19 12.28 -53.90
CA GLY A 284 18.37 12.65 -55.31
C GLY A 284 19.73 12.23 -55.85
N ALA A 285 20.00 12.56 -57.12
CA ALA A 285 21.25 12.21 -57.82
C ALA A 285 22.52 12.72 -57.11
N ALA A 286 22.41 13.85 -56.38
CA ALA A 286 23.49 14.43 -55.59
C ALA A 286 23.63 13.84 -54.16
N GLY A 287 22.90 12.75 -53.84
CA GLY A 287 22.95 12.07 -52.54
C GLY A 287 22.25 12.80 -51.38
N LYS A 288 21.71 14.01 -51.61
CA LYS A 288 20.92 14.77 -50.62
C LYS A 288 19.47 14.29 -50.59
N VAL A 289 18.82 14.42 -49.44
CA VAL A 289 17.39 14.10 -49.28
C VAL A 289 16.57 15.15 -50.03
N ILE A 290 15.80 14.69 -51.02
CA ILE A 290 14.98 15.54 -51.90
C ILE A 290 13.49 15.46 -51.58
N LEU A 291 13.06 14.36 -50.96
CA LEU A 291 11.67 14.10 -50.63
C LEU A 291 11.60 13.21 -49.39
N ARG A 292 10.64 13.48 -48.51
CA ARG A 292 10.27 12.67 -47.36
C ARG A 292 8.81 12.27 -47.51
N TYR A 293 8.46 11.01 -47.31
CA TYR A 293 7.06 10.60 -47.39
C TYR A 293 6.64 9.66 -46.27
N VAL A 294 5.35 9.72 -45.94
CA VAL A 294 4.68 8.78 -45.05
C VAL A 294 3.43 8.29 -45.76
N TYR A 295 3.21 6.98 -45.73
CA TYR A 295 1.97 6.35 -46.19
C TYR A 295 1.15 5.89 -44.99
N SER A 296 -0.15 6.17 -45.03
CA SER A 296 -1.13 5.65 -44.07
C SER A 296 -2.35 5.18 -44.84
N SER A 297 -2.87 4.00 -44.49
CA SER A 297 -4.07 3.43 -45.10
C SER A 297 -5.31 4.31 -44.96
N ARG A 298 -5.33 5.23 -43.99
CA ARG A 298 -6.47 6.14 -43.73
C ARG A 298 -6.33 7.51 -44.40
N SER A 299 -5.11 8.03 -44.54
CA SER A 299 -4.85 9.42 -44.98
C SER A 299 -4.04 9.50 -46.28
N GLY A 300 -3.67 8.36 -46.87
CA GLY A 300 -2.90 8.31 -48.10
C GLY A 300 -1.44 8.72 -47.91
N TYR A 301 -0.82 9.19 -49.00
CA TYR A 301 0.56 9.66 -49.01
C TYR A 301 0.65 11.12 -48.56
N THR A 302 1.54 11.40 -47.62
CA THR A 302 1.97 12.77 -47.29
C THR A 302 3.40 12.96 -47.75
N PHE A 303 3.63 13.93 -48.63
CA PHE A 303 4.95 14.27 -49.16
C PHE A 303 5.46 15.58 -48.53
N LYS A 304 6.71 15.58 -48.07
CA LYS A 304 7.42 16.73 -47.52
C LYS A 304 8.67 16.98 -48.35
N VAL A 305 8.80 18.18 -48.89
CA VAL A 305 9.97 18.59 -49.69
C VAL A 305 10.86 19.49 -48.84
N PRO A 306 12.10 19.09 -48.51
CA PRO A 306 13.01 19.93 -47.72
C PRO A 306 13.37 21.23 -48.45
N ALA A 307 13.26 22.38 -47.77
CA ALA A 307 13.51 23.70 -48.37
C ALA A 307 14.93 23.94 -48.90
N ARG A 308 15.92 23.13 -48.49
CA ARG A 308 17.32 23.20 -48.93
C ARG A 308 17.81 21.91 -49.60
N SER A 309 16.90 21.15 -50.21
CA SER A 309 17.26 19.91 -50.91
C SER A 309 18.21 20.12 -52.09
N GLY A 310 18.14 21.29 -52.73
CA GLY A 310 18.89 21.60 -53.96
C GLY A 310 18.38 20.84 -55.19
N ALA A 311 17.23 20.16 -55.07
CA ALA A 311 16.61 19.42 -56.16
C ALA A 311 15.75 20.33 -57.04
N SER A 312 15.73 20.04 -58.33
CA SER A 312 14.81 20.68 -59.28
C SER A 312 13.37 20.18 -59.08
N ALA A 313 12.39 20.97 -59.51
CA ALA A 313 10.98 20.56 -59.46
C ALA A 313 10.72 19.25 -60.24
N ALA A 314 11.44 19.04 -61.36
CA ALA A 314 11.33 17.83 -62.16
C ALA A 314 11.83 16.58 -61.41
N GLU A 315 12.92 16.69 -60.64
CA GLU A 315 13.44 15.59 -59.84
C GLU A 315 12.49 15.18 -58.71
N VAL A 316 11.87 16.16 -58.05
CA VAL A 316 10.90 15.90 -56.97
C VAL A 316 9.64 15.23 -57.53
N LEU A 317 9.11 15.72 -58.65
CA LEU A 317 7.92 15.13 -59.29
C LEU A 317 8.17 13.69 -59.75
N LYS A 318 9.35 13.43 -60.35
CA LYS A 318 9.75 12.06 -60.75
C LYS A 318 9.86 11.12 -59.55
N ALA A 319 10.35 11.62 -58.41
CA ALA A 319 10.41 10.83 -57.17
C ALA A 319 9.02 10.50 -56.63
N ILE A 320 8.07 11.45 -56.68
CA ILE A 320 6.67 11.22 -56.28
C ILE A 320 6.01 10.19 -57.21
N GLU A 321 6.18 10.33 -58.52
CA GLU A 321 5.62 9.41 -59.51
C GLU A 321 6.08 7.97 -59.29
N ALA A 322 7.38 7.76 -59.02
CA ALA A 322 7.93 6.45 -58.71
C ALA A 322 7.33 5.80 -57.45
N ILE A 323 6.96 6.61 -56.44
CA ILE A 323 6.36 6.12 -55.19
C ILE A 323 4.87 5.78 -55.37
N LEU A 324 4.17 6.52 -56.22
CA LEU A 324 2.75 6.28 -56.49
C LEU A 324 2.51 5.12 -57.45
N THR A 325 3.53 4.72 -58.20
CA THR A 325 3.48 3.60 -59.16
C THR A 325 4.13 2.31 -58.66
N SER A 326 4.77 2.34 -57.48
CA SER A 326 5.28 1.16 -56.77
C SER A 326 4.21 0.51 -55.89
#